data_AF-A0A7X8LPJ2-F1
#
_entry.id   AF-A0A7X8LPJ2-F1
#
_cell.length_a   1.000
_cell.length_b   1.000
_cell.length_c   1.000
_cell.angle_alpha   90.00
_cell.angle_beta   90.00
_cell.angle_gamma   90.00
#
_symmetry.space_group_name_H-M   'P 1'
#
loop_
_entity.id
_entity.type
_entity.pdbx_description
1 polymer ?
#
loop_
_entity_poly.entity_id
_entity_poly.type
_entity_poly.pdbx_seq_one_letter_code
_entity_poly.pdbx_strand_id
1 'polypeptide(L)' 'MLVGKPAPLFQAEALHNGKITKFKLEDLKGKWVVLCFYPGDFTFV' A
#
# COMPACT_ATOMS: atom_id res chain seq x y z
N MET A 1 -14.57 2.01 13.60
CA MET A 1 -14.82 2.69 12.30
C MET A 1 -13.55 3.41 11.86
N LEU A 2 -13.03 3.11 10.66
CA LEU A 2 -11.80 3.70 10.11
C LEU A 2 -12.06 4.86 9.12
N VAL A 3 -13.25 4.90 8.51
CA VAL A 3 -13.66 5.93 7.56
C VAL A 3 -13.66 7.32 8.22
N GLY A 4 -13.15 8.32 7.50
CA GLY A 4 -13.09 9.72 7.96
C GLY A 4 -11.94 10.04 8.93
N LYS A 5 -11.18 9.03 9.39
CA LYS A 5 -9.96 9.21 10.18
C LYS A 5 -8.73 9.25 9.28
N PRO A 6 -7.60 9.82 9.74
CA PRO A 6 -6.33 9.67 9.05
C PRO A 6 -6.00 8.19 8.81
N ALA A 7 -5.54 7.86 7.60
CA ALA A 7 -5.13 6.50 7.28
C ALA A 7 -3.96 6.07 8.19
N PRO A 8 -3.96 4.83 8.72
CA PRO A 8 -2.87 4.33 9.55
C PRO A 8 -1.54 4.37 8.80
N LEU A 9 -0.51 4.92 9.43
CA LEU A 9 0.82 4.95 8.85
C LEU A 9 1.39 3.54 8.77
N PHE A 10 1.98 3.21 7.62
CA PHE A 10 2.70 1.96 7.43
C PHE A 10 3.94 2.18 6.57
N GLN A 11 4.88 1.27 6.74
CA GLN A 11 6.07 1.14 5.93
C GLN A 11 6.27 -0.34 5.60
N ALA A 12 6.53 -0.64 4.33
CA ALA A 12 6.75 -2.00 3.85
C ALA A 12 7.78 -2.01 2.71
N GLU A 13 8.31 -3.19 2.41
CA GLU A 13 9.00 -3.42 1.15
C GLU A 13 7.97 -3.61 0.03
N ALA A 14 8.25 -3.07 -1.15
CA ALA A 14 7.39 -3.15 -2.31
C ALA A 14 8.21 -3.36 -3.57
N LEU A 15 7.70 -4.21 -4.47
CA LEU A 15 8.23 -4.35 -5.82
C LEU A 15 7.61 -3.25 -6.71
N HIS A 16 8.41 -2.26 -7.11
CA HIS A 16 7.98 -1.18 -7.99
C HIS A 16 8.95 -1.03 -9.16
N ASN A 17 8.42 -1.06 -10.39
CA ASN A 17 9.21 -1.03 -11.63
C ASN A 17 10.39 -2.04 -11.65
N GLY A 18 10.12 -3.28 -11.19
CA GLY A 18 11.11 -4.37 -11.16
C GLY A 18 12.17 -4.25 -10.06
N LYS A 19 12.05 -3.29 -9.14
CA LYS A 19 12.99 -3.09 -8.03
C LYS A 19 12.30 -3.20 -6.69
N ILE A 20 12.97 -3.85 -5.73
CA ILE A 20 12.56 -3.81 -4.33
C ILE A 20 12.88 -2.43 -3.78
N THR A 21 11.87 -1.77 -3.24
CA THR A 21 11.96 -0.42 -2.69
C THR A 21 11.28 -0.37 -1.33
N LYS A 22 11.75 0.51 -0.44
CA LYS A 22 11.10 0.75 0.85
C LYS A 22 10.03 1.81 0.66
N PHE A 23 8.76 1.43 0.83
CA PHE A 23 7.61 2.29 0.62
C PHE A 23 7.05 2.78 1.96
N LYS A 24 6.72 4.07 2.07
CA LYS A 24 5.95 4.63 3.19
C LYS A 24 4.71 5.32 2.66
N LEU A 25 3.58 5.15 3.35
CA LEU A 25 2.35 5.87 3.00
C LEU A 25 2.54 7.40 3.02
N GLU A 26 3.40 7.90 3.91
CA GLU A 26 3.65 9.34 4.06
C GLU A 26 4.30 9.98 2.84
N ASP A 27 5.04 9.22 2.04
CA ASP A 27 5.70 9.70 0.81
C ASP A 27 4.67 10.06 -0.28
N LEU A 28 3.41 9.65 -0.12
CA LEU A 28 2.30 9.93 -1.04
C LEU A 28 1.39 11.09 -0.57
N LYS A 29 1.73 11.81 0.50
CA LYS A 29 0.94 12.98 0.95
C LYS A 29 0.76 13.98 -0.20
N GLY A 30 -0.46 14.51 -0.32
CA GLY A 30 -0.84 15.43 -1.41
C GLY A 30 -1.34 14.75 -2.69
N LYS A 31 -1.35 13.41 -2.75
CA LYS A 31 -1.96 12.63 -3.83
C LYS A 31 -3.15 11.83 -3.30
N TRP A 32 -4.14 11.58 -4.16
CA TRP A 32 -5.16 10.58 -3.88
C TRP A 32 -4.55 9.19 -4.00
N VAL A 33 -4.86 8.32 -3.03
CA VAL A 33 -4.31 6.97 -2.92
C VAL A 33 -5.45 5.98 -2.73
N VAL A 34 -5.41 4.87 -3.46
CA VAL A 34 -6.27 3.71 -3.26
C VAL A 34 -5.40 2.57 -2.71
N LEU A 35 -5.80 1.99 -1.58
CA LEU A 35 -5.13 0.83 -0.99
C LEU A 35 -6.02 -0.41 -1.18
N CYS A 36 -5.55 -1.35 -2.00
CA CYS A 36 -6.24 -2.60 -2.28
C CYS A 36 -5.53 -3.75 -1.58
N PHE A 37 -6.28 -4.54 -0.81
CA PHE A 37 -5.83 -5.81 -0.27
C PHE A 37 -6.38 -6.95 -1.12
N TYR A 38 -5.56 -7.96 -1.38
CA TYR A 38 -5.98 -9.17 -2.08
C TYR A 38 -5.46 -10.42 -1.33
N PRO A 39 -6.09 -11.60 -1.50
CA PRO A 39 -5.85 -12.74 -0.62
C PRO A 39 -4.45 -13.37 -0.72
N GLY A 40 -3.85 -13.37 -1.90
CA GLY A 40 -2.52 -13.93 -2.11
C GLY A 40 -2.15 -14.07 -3.59
N ASP A 41 -0.86 -14.16 -3.86
CA ASP A 41 -0.32 -14.47 -5.19
C ASP A 41 -0.49 -15.96 -5.50
N PHE A 42 -0.59 -16.30 -6.80
CA PHE A 42 -0.61 -17.68 -7.30
C PHE A 42 -1.62 -18.60 -6.59
N THR A 43 -2.85 -18.10 -6.41
CA THR A 43 -3.95 -18.92 -5.88
C THR A 43 -4.43 -19.95 -6.90
N PHE A 44 -5.17 -20.96 -6.42
CA PHE A 44 -5.78 -21.98 -7.26
C PHE A 44 -6.90 -21.35 -8.13
N VAL A 45 -6.92 -21.70 -9.41
CA VAL A 45 -7.95 -21.32 -10.40
C VAL A 45 -8.71 -22.55 -10.85
#